data_AF-A0A316TRU7-F1
#
_entry.id   AF-A0A316TRU7-F1
#
_cell.length_a   1.000
_cell.length_b   1.000
_cell.length_c   1.000
_cell.angle_alpha   90.00
_cell.angle_beta   90.00
_cell.angle_gamma   90.00
#
_symmetry.space_group_name_H-M   'P 1'
#
loop_
_entity.id
_entity.type
_entity.pdbx_description
1 polymer ?
#
loop_
_entity_poly.entity_id
_entity_poly.type
_entity_poly.pdbx_seq_one_letter_code
_entity_poly.pdbx_strand_id
1 'polypeptide(L)'
;MGLETLQNGFHYEGWLILEDGPITTGKFNVNENGSIVDLDGNDIANGTFTITNDISSASAFVLTIEPAGDIDDIPADTHHLAGSISNGSAVLNLEHPASLGSSFSSSSGEYILATPTDGVNENENSGIWFLNPGSGSPMAGLDLPILPEGWRYEGWAVYDGIPITTGTFISTSEADAFAEFSGPENGPPFPGEDFLMNAPDGVMFPIDLAGGTAVISIEPFPDDSPAPFALKPLVGMIPENATDRMVYTLNNNSGSFPEGTLRIN
;
A
#
# COMPACT_ATOMS: atom_id res chain seq x y z
N MET A 1 12.66 -12.82 0.91
CA MET A 1 11.77 -11.88 1.61
C MET A 1 11.63 -10.66 0.72
N GLY A 2 10.40 -10.19 0.51
CA GLY A 2 10.07 -9.02 -0.31
C GLY A 2 9.70 -7.80 0.55
N LEU A 3 10.40 -7.62 1.68
CA LEU A 3 10.27 -6.43 2.52
C LEU A 3 11.08 -5.30 1.90
N GLU A 4 10.63 -4.06 2.10
CA GLU A 4 11.38 -2.87 1.70
C GLU A 4 12.02 -2.18 2.91
N THR A 5 13.06 -1.39 2.67
CA THR A 5 13.72 -0.65 3.73
C THR A 5 12.82 0.47 4.24
N LEU A 6 12.43 0.41 5.51
CA LEU A 6 11.65 1.46 6.16
C LEU A 6 12.54 2.65 6.52
N GLN A 7 12.00 3.87 6.40
CA GLN A 7 12.73 5.13 6.58
C GLN A 7 12.28 5.89 7.84
N ASN A 8 12.91 7.04 8.09
CA ASN A 8 12.62 7.99 9.18
C ASN A 8 12.42 7.39 10.59
N GLY A 9 13.04 6.24 10.86
CA GLY A 9 12.98 5.56 12.15
C GLY A 9 11.87 4.51 12.27
N PHE A 10 11.01 4.36 11.25
CA PHE A 10 10.14 3.19 11.15
C PHE A 10 10.98 1.92 11.02
N HIS A 11 10.47 0.84 11.57
CA HIS A 11 11.16 -0.45 11.59
C HIS A 11 10.16 -1.59 11.65
N TYR A 12 10.64 -2.80 11.38
CA TYR A 12 9.86 -4.00 11.58
C TYR A 12 10.04 -4.53 13.00
N GLU A 13 8.99 -5.10 13.56
CA GLU A 13 9.06 -5.88 14.78
C GLU A 13 8.26 -7.17 14.65
N GLY A 14 8.87 -8.27 15.08
CA GLY A 14 8.18 -9.56 15.11
C GLY A 14 7.59 -9.84 16.48
N TRP A 15 6.40 -10.42 16.53
CA TRP A 15 5.66 -10.70 17.75
C TRP A 15 5.18 -12.14 17.77
N LEU A 16 5.43 -12.85 18.87
CA LEU A 16 4.77 -14.13 19.17
C LEU A 16 3.49 -13.85 19.95
N ILE A 17 2.38 -14.43 19.50
CA ILE A 17 1.07 -14.25 20.13
C ILE A 17 0.79 -15.43 21.07
N LEU A 18 0.80 -15.16 22.38
CA LEU A 18 0.51 -16.11 23.44
C LEU A 18 -0.83 -15.78 24.11
N GLU A 19 -1.34 -16.70 24.94
CA GLU A 19 -2.56 -16.47 25.73
C GLU A 19 -2.45 -15.28 26.69
N ASP A 20 -1.26 -15.07 27.27
CA ASP A 20 -1.00 -14.00 28.24
C ASP A 20 -0.65 -12.64 27.58
N GLY A 21 -0.57 -12.59 26.25
CA GLY A 21 -0.24 -11.39 25.48
C GLY A 21 0.86 -11.59 24.44
N PRO A 22 1.16 -10.55 23.64
CA PRO A 22 2.23 -10.58 22.66
C PRO A 22 3.61 -10.53 23.35
N ILE A 23 4.60 -11.19 22.76
CA ILE A 23 6.01 -11.12 23.16
C ILE A 23 6.83 -10.72 21.93
N THR A 24 7.61 -9.64 22.04
CA THR A 24 8.54 -9.23 20.98
C THR A 24 9.60 -10.31 20.74
N THR A 25 9.89 -10.51 19.46
CA THR A 25 11.02 -11.31 18.98
C THR A 25 12.23 -10.43 18.65
N GLY A 26 12.08 -9.11 18.66
CA GLY A 26 13.11 -8.13 18.36
C GLY A 26 12.77 -7.21 17.20
N LYS A 27 13.39 -6.03 17.24
CA LYS A 27 13.28 -4.95 16.25
C LYS A 27 14.34 -5.10 15.17
N PHE A 28 13.98 -4.86 13.92
CA PHE A 28 14.90 -4.94 12.79
C PHE A 28 14.45 -4.07 11.62
N ASN A 29 15.34 -3.88 10.66
CA ASN A 29 14.99 -3.34 9.34
C ASN A 29 15.61 -4.24 8.27
N VAL A 30 15.38 -3.94 6.99
CA VAL A 30 16.07 -4.58 5.87
C VAL A 30 16.93 -3.56 5.14
N ASN A 31 18.13 -3.94 4.73
CA ASN A 31 18.98 -3.08 3.89
C ASN A 31 18.59 -3.19 2.41
N GLU A 32 19.25 -2.41 1.55
CA GLU A 32 19.00 -2.38 0.08
C GLU A 32 19.14 -3.74 -0.61
N ASN A 33 19.88 -4.68 0.00
CA ASN A 33 20.04 -6.04 -0.52
C ASN A 33 18.99 -7.03 0.04
N GLY A 34 18.02 -6.54 0.82
CA GLY A 34 17.00 -7.34 1.48
C GLY A 34 17.52 -8.18 2.65
N SER A 35 18.71 -7.86 3.20
CA SER A 35 19.23 -8.55 4.39
C SER A 35 18.66 -7.92 5.65
N ILE A 36 18.30 -8.76 6.63
CA ILE A 36 17.82 -8.31 7.93
C ILE A 36 18.99 -7.68 8.71
N VAL A 37 18.80 -6.46 9.18
CA VAL A 37 19.75 -5.67 9.97
C VAL A 37 19.10 -5.19 11.27
N ASP A 38 19.90 -4.97 12.30
CA ASP A 38 19.44 -4.28 13.50
C ASP A 38 19.19 -2.77 13.21
N LEU A 39 18.69 -2.04 14.21
CA LEU A 39 18.38 -0.62 14.05
C LEU A 39 19.64 0.27 13.90
N ASP A 40 20.82 -0.26 14.20
CA ASP A 40 22.12 0.39 13.95
C ASP A 40 22.70 0.03 12.57
N GLY A 41 22.01 -0.82 11.80
CA GLY A 41 22.40 -1.25 10.45
C GLY A 41 23.37 -2.43 10.40
N ASN A 42 23.60 -3.14 11.50
CA ASN A 42 24.44 -4.34 11.51
C ASN A 42 23.64 -5.57 11.09
N ASP A 43 24.22 -6.45 10.28
CA ASP A 43 23.57 -7.67 9.83
C ASP A 43 23.17 -8.59 11.01
N ILE A 44 21.90 -9.02 11.02
CA ILE A 44 21.42 -10.06 11.93
C ILE A 44 21.61 -11.41 11.24
N ALA A 45 22.60 -12.16 11.71
CA ALA A 45 22.99 -13.43 11.11
C ALA A 45 21.78 -14.39 10.98
N ASN A 46 21.48 -14.77 9.73
CA ASN A 46 20.36 -15.64 9.37
C ASN A 46 18.98 -15.17 9.86
N GLY A 47 18.80 -13.87 10.17
CA GLY A 47 17.55 -13.36 10.73
C GLY A 47 17.15 -14.05 12.04
N THR A 48 18.13 -14.49 12.84
CA THR A 48 17.89 -15.25 14.07
C THR A 48 17.85 -14.30 15.26
N PHE A 49 16.77 -14.40 16.03
CA PHE A 49 16.58 -13.65 17.27
C PHE A 49 16.53 -14.60 18.47
N THR A 50 17.04 -14.16 19.62
CA THR A 50 17.03 -14.95 20.85
C THR A 50 15.98 -14.43 21.81
N ILE A 51 15.08 -15.31 22.26
CA ILE A 51 14.00 -15.00 23.19
C ILE A 51 14.25 -15.75 24.50
N THR A 52 14.16 -15.05 25.62
CA THR A 52 14.39 -15.64 26.95
C THR A 52 13.12 -16.10 27.65
N ASN A 53 11.97 -15.63 27.18
CA ASN A 53 10.66 -15.97 27.72
C ASN A 53 10.25 -17.39 27.31
N ASP A 54 9.38 -18.02 28.11
CA ASP A 54 8.72 -19.25 27.69
C ASP A 54 7.71 -18.92 26.58
N ILE A 55 7.95 -19.48 25.40
CA ILE A 55 7.14 -19.28 24.20
C ILE A 55 6.40 -20.56 23.79
N SER A 56 6.33 -21.55 24.68
CA SER A 56 5.72 -22.86 24.37
C SER A 56 4.23 -22.79 24.03
N SER A 57 3.53 -21.74 24.45
CA SER A 57 2.13 -21.47 24.11
C SER A 57 1.92 -20.55 22.91
N ALA A 58 2.99 -20.13 22.21
CA ALA A 58 2.87 -19.25 21.06
C ALA A 58 2.03 -19.89 19.95
N SER A 59 0.96 -19.20 19.55
CA SER A 59 -0.05 -19.69 18.61
C SER A 59 0.08 -19.09 17.21
N ALA A 60 0.65 -17.90 17.12
CA ALA A 60 0.88 -17.19 15.87
C ALA A 60 2.11 -16.29 15.96
N PHE A 61 2.59 -15.89 14.78
CA PHE A 61 3.56 -14.82 14.61
C PHE A 61 2.94 -13.69 13.80
N VAL A 62 3.21 -12.46 14.22
CA VAL A 62 2.81 -11.23 13.53
C VAL A 62 4.05 -10.38 13.32
N LEU A 63 4.26 -9.91 12.10
CA LEU A 63 5.25 -8.91 11.75
C LEU A 63 4.54 -7.57 11.59
N THR A 64 4.95 -6.57 12.33
CA THR A 64 4.39 -5.22 12.27
C THR A 64 5.38 -4.22 11.68
N ILE A 65 4.85 -3.09 11.23
CA ILE A 65 5.61 -1.88 10.95
C ILE A 65 5.40 -0.95 12.15
N GLU A 66 6.46 -0.69 12.88
CA GLU A 66 6.46 0.10 14.10
C GLU A 66 6.95 1.53 13.84
N PRO A 67 6.35 2.54 14.49
CA PRO A 67 6.72 3.93 14.30
C PRO A 67 8.07 4.27 14.92
N ALA A 68 8.64 5.38 14.46
CA ALA A 68 9.89 5.91 14.99
C ALA A 68 9.81 6.20 16.50
N GLY A 69 10.75 5.62 17.26
CA GLY A 69 10.84 5.84 18.70
C GLY A 69 9.82 5.04 19.52
N ASP A 70 9.18 4.02 18.93
CA ASP A 70 8.40 3.07 19.70
C ASP A 70 9.26 2.35 20.77
N ILE A 71 8.69 2.24 21.97
CA ILE A 71 9.31 1.68 23.17
C ILE A 71 8.33 0.83 23.99
N ASP A 72 7.09 0.65 23.54
CA ASP A 72 6.11 -0.14 24.27
C ASP A 72 6.18 -1.62 23.88
N ASP A 73 5.44 -2.47 24.61
CA ASP A 73 5.40 -3.92 24.40
C ASP A 73 4.09 -4.34 23.70
N ILE A 74 3.52 -3.46 22.86
CA ILE A 74 2.27 -3.68 22.14
C ILE A 74 2.55 -3.54 20.64
N PRO A 75 2.16 -4.51 19.81
CA PRO A 75 2.27 -4.38 18.36
C PRO A 75 1.49 -3.17 17.85
N ALA A 76 2.07 -2.36 16.97
CA ALA A 76 1.33 -1.35 16.22
C ALA A 76 0.24 -1.98 15.35
N ASP A 77 -0.79 -1.20 14.99
CA ASP A 77 -1.92 -1.69 14.18
C ASP A 77 -1.51 -2.14 12.77
N THR A 78 -0.37 -1.69 12.26
CA THR A 78 0.14 -1.98 10.91
C THR A 78 0.75 -3.39 10.83
N HIS A 79 -0.11 -4.41 10.87
CA HIS A 79 0.28 -5.82 10.77
C HIS A 79 0.59 -6.21 9.30
N HIS A 80 1.87 -6.34 8.97
CA HIS A 80 2.35 -6.56 7.60
C HIS A 80 2.29 -8.02 7.13
N LEU A 81 2.74 -8.97 7.94
CA LEU A 81 2.67 -10.40 7.64
C LEU A 81 2.30 -11.17 8.89
N ALA A 82 1.52 -12.24 8.75
CA ALA A 82 1.22 -13.11 9.88
C ALA A 82 1.10 -14.57 9.48
N GLY A 83 1.22 -15.47 10.46
CA GLY A 83 1.06 -16.90 10.27
C GLY A 83 0.82 -17.65 11.57
N SER A 84 -0.05 -18.66 11.50
CA SER A 84 -0.31 -19.57 12.61
C SER A 84 0.90 -20.51 12.82
N ILE A 85 1.32 -20.67 14.07
CA ILE A 85 2.44 -21.53 14.43
C ILE A 85 1.94 -22.96 14.59
N SER A 86 2.61 -23.90 13.91
CA SER A 86 2.40 -25.33 14.08
C SER A 86 3.74 -26.05 14.06
N ASN A 87 3.98 -26.91 15.06
CA ASN A 87 5.24 -27.64 15.22
C ASN A 87 6.49 -26.72 15.14
N GLY A 88 6.43 -25.53 15.75
CA GLY A 88 7.53 -24.57 15.75
C GLY A 88 7.80 -23.90 14.40
N SER A 89 6.85 -23.90 13.47
CA SER A 89 6.99 -23.22 12.17
C SER A 89 5.70 -22.52 11.75
N ALA A 90 5.83 -21.46 10.95
CA ALA A 90 4.71 -20.77 10.32
C ALA A 90 5.06 -20.32 8.90
N VAL A 91 4.07 -20.30 8.01
CA VAL A 91 4.14 -19.57 6.73
C VAL A 91 3.51 -18.21 6.97
N LEU A 92 4.21 -17.15 6.57
CA LEU A 92 3.81 -15.77 6.79
C LEU A 92 3.33 -15.17 5.48
N ASN A 93 2.12 -14.60 5.50
CA ASN A 93 1.52 -13.92 4.36
C ASN A 93 0.50 -12.87 4.83
N LEU A 94 -0.08 -12.13 3.87
CA LEU A 94 -1.05 -11.08 4.13
C LEU A 94 -2.49 -11.63 4.27
N GLU A 95 -2.75 -12.85 3.78
CA GLU A 95 -4.07 -13.50 3.87
C GLU A 95 -4.43 -13.90 5.30
N HIS A 96 -3.43 -14.12 6.14
CA HIS A 96 -3.66 -14.49 7.53
C HIS A 96 -4.52 -13.42 8.25
N PRO A 97 -5.56 -13.80 9.03
CA PRO A 97 -6.47 -12.84 9.68
C PRO A 97 -5.82 -11.88 10.68
N ALA A 98 -4.62 -12.19 11.16
CA ALA A 98 -3.82 -11.31 12.01
C ALA A 98 -2.92 -10.34 11.20
N SER A 99 -3.04 -10.31 9.87
CA SER A 99 -2.46 -9.31 8.97
C SER A 99 -3.62 -8.65 8.20
N LEU A 100 -3.54 -8.51 6.87
CA LEU A 100 -4.60 -7.90 6.07
C LEU A 100 -5.85 -8.77 5.93
N GLY A 101 -5.79 -10.07 6.24
CA GLY A 101 -6.92 -10.98 6.18
C GLY A 101 -7.44 -11.25 4.76
N SER A 102 -6.62 -10.95 3.73
CA SER A 102 -6.99 -11.12 2.33
C SER A 102 -5.76 -11.43 1.46
N SER A 103 -5.94 -12.30 0.46
CA SER A 103 -4.93 -12.57 -0.58
C SER A 103 -5.00 -11.56 -1.73
N PHE A 104 -6.03 -10.72 -1.77
CA PHE A 104 -6.32 -9.76 -2.83
C PHE A 104 -6.46 -10.39 -4.23
N SER A 105 -6.57 -11.72 -4.35
CA SER A 105 -6.59 -12.41 -5.65
C SER A 105 -7.83 -12.11 -6.50
N SER A 106 -8.90 -11.60 -5.89
CA SER A 106 -10.13 -11.16 -6.57
C SER A 106 -10.21 -9.65 -6.75
N SER A 107 -9.22 -8.89 -6.27
CA SER A 107 -9.20 -7.44 -6.44
C SER A 107 -9.20 -7.07 -7.91
N SER A 108 -10.03 -6.10 -8.27
CA SER A 108 -10.14 -5.59 -9.63
C SER A 108 -10.29 -4.07 -9.63
N GLY A 109 -9.92 -3.46 -10.75
CA GLY A 109 -9.97 -2.01 -10.87
C GLY A 109 -10.16 -1.54 -12.30
N GLU A 110 -10.93 -0.48 -12.43
CA GLU A 110 -11.16 0.29 -13.64
C GLU A 110 -10.88 1.77 -13.36
N TYR A 111 -10.45 2.49 -14.38
CA TYR A 111 -10.24 3.92 -14.32
C TYR A 111 -10.58 4.58 -15.65
N ILE A 112 -10.76 5.89 -15.61
CA ILE A 112 -10.81 6.77 -16.78
C ILE A 112 -9.73 7.85 -16.64
N LEU A 113 -9.33 8.42 -17.77
CA LEU A 113 -8.63 9.71 -17.76
C LEU A 113 -9.67 10.83 -17.95
N ALA A 114 -9.69 11.80 -17.04
CA ALA A 114 -10.57 12.96 -17.12
C ALA A 114 -10.10 14.07 -16.17
N THR A 115 -10.49 15.33 -16.47
CA THR A 115 -10.29 16.51 -15.60
C THR A 115 -11.61 17.18 -15.20
N PRO A 116 -12.54 16.49 -14.51
CA PRO A 116 -13.85 17.03 -14.14
C PRO A 116 -13.83 18.32 -13.28
N THR A 117 -12.70 18.68 -12.68
CA THR A 117 -12.59 19.79 -11.71
C THR A 117 -12.23 21.16 -12.32
N ASP A 118 -12.04 21.28 -13.64
CA ASP A 118 -11.76 22.59 -14.28
C ASP A 118 -12.87 23.15 -15.17
N GLY A 119 -13.87 22.33 -15.51
CA GLY A 119 -15.03 22.73 -16.31
C GLY A 119 -14.72 23.07 -17.77
N VAL A 120 -13.50 22.81 -18.25
CA VAL A 120 -13.12 22.95 -19.66
C VAL A 120 -12.89 21.57 -20.31
N ASN A 121 -12.66 21.53 -21.62
CA ASN A 121 -12.43 20.28 -22.35
C ASN A 121 -11.18 20.38 -23.23
N GLU A 122 -10.02 20.58 -22.60
CA GLU A 122 -8.74 20.84 -23.25
C GLU A 122 -7.57 19.96 -22.78
N ASN A 123 -7.67 19.30 -21.62
CA ASN A 123 -6.54 18.69 -20.90
C ASN A 123 -6.92 17.35 -20.22
N GLU A 124 -7.94 16.65 -20.71
CA GLU A 124 -8.60 15.57 -19.97
C GLU A 124 -7.73 14.34 -19.71
N ASN A 125 -6.61 14.18 -20.41
CA ASN A 125 -5.62 13.15 -20.08
C ASN A 125 -4.78 13.50 -18.83
N SER A 126 -4.99 14.68 -18.24
CA SER A 126 -4.29 15.20 -17.07
C SER A 126 -4.99 14.92 -15.75
N GLY A 127 -5.84 13.92 -15.69
CA GLY A 127 -6.41 13.44 -14.44
C GLY A 127 -6.73 11.97 -14.57
N ILE A 128 -6.81 11.29 -13.44
CA ILE A 128 -7.13 9.87 -13.36
C ILE A 128 -8.16 9.66 -12.27
N TRP A 129 -9.25 8.97 -12.61
CA TRP A 129 -10.34 8.68 -11.69
C TRP A 129 -10.65 7.19 -11.70
N PHE A 130 -10.64 6.57 -10.52
CA PHE A 130 -10.91 5.14 -10.34
C PHE A 130 -12.41 4.86 -10.25
N LEU A 131 -13.10 5.21 -11.34
CA LEU A 131 -14.53 5.08 -11.51
C LEU A 131 -14.87 4.49 -12.87
N ASN A 132 -16.08 3.94 -12.99
CA ASN A 132 -16.68 3.58 -14.27
C ASN A 132 -17.84 4.56 -14.55
N PRO A 133 -17.81 5.35 -15.62
CA PRO A 133 -18.87 6.33 -15.93
C PRO A 133 -20.22 5.66 -16.28
N GLY A 134 -20.22 4.37 -16.61
CA GLY A 134 -21.40 3.59 -16.95
C GLY A 134 -22.17 4.15 -18.15
N SER A 135 -23.43 3.75 -18.30
CA SER A 135 -24.34 4.28 -19.32
C SER A 135 -25.26 5.41 -18.81
N GLY A 136 -24.91 6.07 -17.69
CA GLY A 136 -25.72 7.19 -17.18
C GLY A 136 -25.43 7.66 -15.76
N SER A 137 -24.83 6.83 -14.90
CA SER A 137 -24.39 7.21 -13.55
C SER A 137 -23.03 6.60 -13.27
N PRO A 138 -22.02 7.40 -12.87
CA PRO A 138 -20.74 6.86 -12.44
C PRO A 138 -20.89 5.90 -11.26
N MET A 139 -20.09 4.84 -11.28
CA MET A 139 -19.99 3.81 -10.25
C MET A 139 -18.52 3.68 -9.82
N ALA A 140 -18.28 3.08 -8.65
CA ALA A 140 -16.93 2.75 -8.20
C ALA A 140 -16.22 1.88 -9.25
N GLY A 141 -14.99 2.24 -9.60
CA GLY A 141 -14.15 1.47 -10.51
C GLY A 141 -13.35 0.39 -9.79
N LEU A 142 -13.25 0.45 -8.46
CA LEU A 142 -12.45 -0.47 -7.65
C LEU A 142 -13.33 -1.44 -6.86
N ASP A 143 -12.94 -2.72 -6.90
CA ASP A 143 -13.41 -3.76 -5.99
C ASP A 143 -12.23 -4.28 -5.18
N LEU A 144 -12.16 -3.85 -3.92
CA LEU A 144 -11.03 -4.05 -3.02
C LEU A 144 -11.53 -4.54 -1.65
N PRO A 145 -10.77 -5.43 -0.97
CA PRO A 145 -11.05 -5.80 0.41
C PRO A 145 -11.10 -4.59 1.36
N ILE A 146 -11.84 -4.70 2.46
CA ILE A 146 -11.73 -3.73 3.55
C ILE A 146 -10.40 -3.96 4.25
N LEU A 147 -9.62 -2.90 4.43
CA LEU A 147 -8.35 -2.96 5.15
C LEU A 147 -8.58 -2.89 6.67
N PRO A 148 -7.78 -3.60 7.49
CA PRO A 148 -7.75 -3.39 8.93
C PRO A 148 -7.17 -2.02 9.28
N GLU A 149 -7.26 -1.64 10.56
CA GLU A 149 -6.57 -0.44 11.08
C GLU A 149 -5.05 -0.50 10.79
N GLY A 150 -4.42 0.66 10.74
CA GLY A 150 -2.99 0.78 10.39
C GLY A 150 -2.68 0.71 8.88
N TRP A 151 -3.70 0.63 8.01
CA TRP A 151 -3.54 0.60 6.56
C TRP A 151 -4.55 1.50 5.83
N ARG A 152 -4.14 2.03 4.67
CA ARG A 152 -5.02 2.73 3.71
C ARG A 152 -4.70 2.27 2.29
N TYR A 153 -5.61 2.52 1.35
CA TYR A 153 -5.25 2.48 -0.06
C TYR A 153 -4.74 3.85 -0.51
N GLU A 154 -3.94 3.89 -1.56
CA GLU A 154 -3.58 5.11 -2.26
C GLU A 154 -3.57 4.88 -3.77
N GLY A 155 -4.08 5.88 -4.51
CA GLY A 155 -4.06 5.87 -5.96
C GLY A 155 -2.86 6.66 -6.49
N TRP A 156 -2.30 6.19 -7.61
CA TRP A 156 -1.14 6.83 -8.22
C TRP A 156 -1.23 6.84 -9.74
N ALA A 157 -0.75 7.94 -10.33
CA ALA A 157 -0.30 7.98 -11.70
C ALA A 157 1.23 8.08 -11.73
N VAL A 158 1.89 7.16 -12.41
CA VAL A 158 3.33 7.17 -12.61
C VAL A 158 3.63 7.61 -14.04
N TYR A 159 4.32 8.73 -14.18
CA TYR A 159 4.73 9.25 -15.48
C TYR A 159 6.22 9.58 -15.47
N ASP A 160 6.94 9.14 -16.50
CA ASP A 160 8.41 9.27 -16.60
C ASP A 160 9.16 8.77 -15.33
N GLY A 161 8.63 7.72 -14.71
CA GLY A 161 9.17 7.14 -13.47
C GLY A 161 8.85 7.91 -12.19
N ILE A 162 8.14 9.03 -12.27
CA ILE A 162 7.73 9.84 -11.11
C ILE A 162 6.32 9.43 -10.69
N PRO A 163 6.13 8.88 -9.47
CA PRO A 163 4.80 8.63 -8.92
C PRO A 163 4.15 9.94 -8.47
N ILE A 164 2.89 10.13 -8.85
CA ILE A 164 2.06 11.28 -8.48
C ILE A 164 0.82 10.71 -7.79
N THR A 165 0.64 11.09 -6.52
CA THR A 165 -0.50 10.65 -5.71
C THR A 165 -1.81 11.22 -6.24
N THR A 166 -2.88 10.42 -6.14
CA THR A 166 -4.26 10.93 -6.20
C THR A 166 -4.83 11.17 -4.81
N GLY A 167 -4.22 10.64 -3.75
CA GLY A 167 -4.71 10.68 -2.38
C GLY A 167 -4.99 9.31 -1.76
N THR A 168 -4.92 9.25 -0.43
CA THR A 168 -5.26 8.05 0.33
C THR A 168 -6.76 7.90 0.53
N PHE A 169 -7.26 6.67 0.52
CA PHE A 169 -8.67 6.35 0.72
C PHE A 169 -8.88 5.05 1.50
N ILE A 170 -10.05 4.94 2.13
CA ILE A 170 -10.50 3.71 2.82
C ILE A 170 -11.67 3.08 2.07
N SER A 171 -12.47 3.88 1.37
CA SER A 171 -13.66 3.46 0.63
C SER A 171 -13.45 3.62 -0.86
N THR A 172 -13.84 2.62 -1.65
CA THR A 172 -13.78 2.67 -3.13
C THR A 172 -14.91 3.48 -3.76
N SER A 173 -15.89 3.89 -2.95
CA SER A 173 -17.09 4.62 -3.39
C SER A 173 -17.25 5.99 -2.72
N GLU A 174 -16.15 6.56 -2.23
CA GLU A 174 -16.07 7.91 -1.68
C GLU A 174 -14.81 8.59 -2.24
N ALA A 175 -14.75 9.92 -2.15
CA ALA A 175 -13.53 10.64 -2.50
C ALA A 175 -12.36 10.23 -1.59
N ASP A 176 -11.15 10.29 -2.13
CA ASP A 176 -9.94 10.16 -1.34
C ASP A 176 -9.68 11.43 -0.48
N ALA A 177 -8.60 11.41 0.29
CA ALA A 177 -8.25 12.43 1.26
C ALA A 177 -7.38 13.57 0.68
N PHE A 178 -7.28 13.68 -0.65
CA PHE A 178 -6.44 14.67 -1.33
C PHE A 178 -7.20 15.38 -2.45
N ALA A 179 -6.90 16.66 -2.66
CA ALA A 179 -7.49 17.48 -3.72
C ALA A 179 -6.62 18.72 -4.00
N GLU A 180 -5.32 18.69 -3.65
CA GLU A 180 -4.47 19.89 -3.78
C GLU A 180 -4.05 20.14 -5.23
N PHE A 181 -4.17 19.12 -6.10
CA PHE A 181 -3.92 19.27 -7.53
C PHE A 181 -5.18 19.63 -8.33
N SER A 182 -6.36 19.35 -7.77
CA SER A 182 -7.65 19.66 -8.37
C SER A 182 -7.84 21.14 -8.75
N GLY A 183 -8.69 21.35 -9.76
CA GLY A 183 -9.25 22.63 -10.14
C GLY A 183 -10.38 23.10 -9.20
N PRO A 184 -11.03 24.23 -9.52
CA PRO A 184 -12.01 24.88 -8.64
C PRO A 184 -13.40 24.20 -8.59
N GLU A 185 -13.73 23.31 -9.52
CA GLU A 185 -15.01 22.62 -9.59
C GLU A 185 -15.02 21.35 -8.74
N ASN A 186 -16.21 20.81 -8.45
CA ASN A 186 -16.31 19.60 -7.63
C ASN A 186 -15.94 18.35 -8.44
N GLY A 187 -15.07 17.52 -7.86
CA GLY A 187 -14.74 16.20 -8.39
C GLY A 187 -15.82 15.15 -8.16
N PRO A 188 -15.76 14.01 -8.89
CA PRO A 188 -16.54 12.82 -8.58
C PRO A 188 -16.35 12.32 -7.14
N PRO A 189 -17.36 11.67 -6.53
CA PRO A 189 -17.26 11.10 -5.19
C PRO A 189 -16.58 9.72 -5.20
N PHE A 190 -15.43 9.61 -5.87
CA PHE A 190 -14.63 8.38 -6.00
C PHE A 190 -13.15 8.74 -5.87
N PRO A 191 -12.26 7.79 -5.57
CA PRO A 191 -10.83 8.07 -5.57
C PRO A 191 -10.34 8.53 -6.95
N GLY A 192 -9.53 9.57 -6.99
CA GLY A 192 -9.04 10.18 -8.22
C GLY A 192 -8.66 11.63 -8.04
N GLU A 193 -7.86 12.12 -8.98
CA GLU A 193 -7.32 13.48 -8.91
C GLU A 193 -7.15 14.06 -10.31
N ASP A 194 -7.29 15.38 -10.38
CA ASP A 194 -6.96 16.17 -11.55
C ASP A 194 -5.59 16.82 -11.33
N PHE A 195 -4.65 16.57 -12.22
CA PHE A 195 -3.31 17.13 -12.15
C PHE A 195 -3.25 18.50 -12.83
N LEU A 196 -3.81 19.53 -12.16
CA LEU A 196 -3.99 20.86 -12.75
C LEU A 196 -3.24 21.97 -12.02
N MET A 197 -3.19 21.87 -10.69
CA MET A 197 -2.68 22.88 -9.78
C MET A 197 -1.52 22.33 -8.95
N ASN A 198 -0.67 23.21 -8.41
CA ASN A 198 0.35 22.88 -7.42
C ASN A 198 1.25 21.68 -7.78
N ALA A 199 1.67 21.57 -9.04
CA ALA A 199 2.51 20.46 -9.51
C ALA A 199 3.73 20.25 -8.59
N PRO A 200 4.01 19.00 -8.18
CA PRO A 200 5.16 18.70 -7.35
C PRO A 200 6.47 18.95 -8.12
N ASP A 201 7.57 19.10 -7.39
CA ASP A 201 8.90 19.30 -7.98
C ASP A 201 9.23 18.20 -9.00
N GLY A 202 9.65 18.62 -10.20
CA GLY A 202 9.99 17.71 -11.29
C GLY A 202 8.84 17.34 -12.23
N VAL A 203 7.62 17.79 -11.95
CA VAL A 203 6.44 17.58 -12.80
C VAL A 203 5.83 18.92 -13.22
N MET A 204 5.20 18.95 -14.39
CA MET A 204 4.49 20.12 -14.91
C MET A 204 3.04 19.76 -15.18
N PHE A 205 2.10 20.55 -14.66
CA PHE A 205 0.67 20.41 -14.91
C PHE A 205 0.16 21.49 -15.89
N PRO A 206 -0.85 21.18 -16.74
CA PRO A 206 -1.42 19.85 -16.95
C PRO A 206 -0.43 18.90 -17.66
N ILE A 207 -0.53 17.61 -17.35
CA ILE A 207 0.31 16.52 -17.85
C ILE A 207 -0.52 15.58 -18.73
N ASP A 208 0.06 14.96 -19.76
CA ASP A 208 -0.62 13.88 -20.49
C ASP A 208 -0.18 12.54 -19.92
N LEU A 209 -1.10 11.82 -19.26
CA LEU A 209 -0.80 10.54 -18.62
C LEU A 209 -0.70 9.36 -19.61
N ALA A 210 -0.98 9.56 -20.90
CA ALA A 210 -0.83 8.52 -21.92
C ALA A 210 0.60 7.94 -21.92
N GLY A 211 0.70 6.60 -22.01
CA GLY A 211 1.98 5.88 -21.89
C GLY A 211 2.51 5.71 -20.46
N GLY A 212 1.86 6.32 -19.46
CA GLY A 212 2.18 6.17 -18.03
C GLY A 212 1.70 4.84 -17.42
N THR A 213 1.65 4.79 -16.09
CA THR A 213 1.15 3.65 -15.32
C THR A 213 0.19 4.11 -14.22
N ALA A 214 -0.97 3.48 -14.11
CA ALA A 214 -1.89 3.64 -13.01
C ALA A 214 -1.64 2.55 -11.94
N VAL A 215 -1.62 2.92 -10.66
CA VAL A 215 -1.34 2.00 -9.55
C VAL A 215 -2.32 2.26 -8.41
N ILE A 216 -2.79 1.18 -7.78
CA ILE A 216 -3.32 1.21 -6.41
C ILE A 216 -2.34 0.49 -5.51
N SER A 217 -1.94 1.15 -4.43
CA SER A 217 -1.11 0.58 -3.37
C SER A 217 -1.89 0.44 -2.06
N ILE A 218 -1.35 -0.35 -1.14
CA ILE A 218 -1.77 -0.50 0.24
C ILE A 218 -0.66 0.12 1.09
N GLU A 219 -0.94 1.28 1.66
CA GLU A 219 0.01 2.12 2.37
C GLU A 219 -0.10 1.91 3.88
N PRO A 220 1.02 1.84 4.63
CA PRO A 220 0.98 1.88 6.08
C PRO A 220 0.34 3.20 6.54
N PHE A 221 -0.30 3.21 7.71
CA PHE A 221 -0.87 4.43 8.28
C PHE A 221 -0.51 4.54 9.76
N PRO A 222 0.29 5.54 10.18
CA PRO A 222 0.80 6.66 9.38
C PRO A 222 1.83 6.24 8.32
N ASP A 223 1.80 6.91 7.17
CA ASP A 223 2.80 6.80 6.10
C ASP A 223 3.77 7.98 6.20
N ASP A 224 5.06 7.72 6.03
CA ASP A 224 6.15 8.68 6.05
C ASP A 224 6.95 8.73 4.75
N SER A 225 6.52 7.95 3.74
CA SER A 225 7.12 7.88 2.42
C SER A 225 6.31 8.73 1.42
N PRO A 226 6.95 9.55 0.57
CA PRO A 226 6.29 10.17 -0.57
C PRO A 226 6.16 9.23 -1.78
N ALA A 227 6.71 8.01 -1.70
CA ALA A 227 6.70 7.02 -2.77
C ALA A 227 5.76 5.85 -2.43
N PRO A 228 5.09 5.24 -3.42
CA PRO A 228 4.13 4.16 -3.18
C PRO A 228 4.77 2.93 -2.52
N PHE A 229 4.20 2.47 -1.41
CA PHE A 229 4.65 1.27 -0.69
C PHE A 229 4.61 0.00 -1.57
N ALA A 230 5.40 -1.00 -1.20
CA ALA A 230 5.64 -2.20 -2.01
C ALA A 230 4.37 -3.02 -2.31
N LEU A 231 3.34 -2.93 -1.48
CA LEU A 231 2.08 -3.66 -1.63
C LEU A 231 1.19 -2.99 -2.69
N LYS A 232 1.31 -3.43 -3.94
CA LYS A 232 0.57 -2.89 -5.08
C LYS A 232 -0.44 -3.92 -5.62
N PRO A 233 -1.66 -4.04 -5.06
CA PRO A 233 -2.65 -5.04 -5.49
C PRO A 233 -3.09 -4.86 -6.94
N LEU A 234 -3.07 -3.63 -7.48
CA LEU A 234 -3.53 -3.33 -8.83
C LEU A 234 -2.52 -2.42 -9.56
N VAL A 235 -2.13 -2.81 -10.77
CA VAL A 235 -1.21 -2.05 -11.63
C VAL A 235 -1.68 -2.14 -13.10
N GLY A 236 -1.68 -1.03 -13.83
CA GLY A 236 -2.05 -1.03 -15.24
C GLY A 236 -1.26 -0.01 -16.06
N MET A 237 -0.72 -0.44 -17.19
CA MET A 237 -0.16 0.49 -18.18
C MET A 237 -1.27 1.33 -18.79
N ILE A 238 -1.08 2.65 -18.82
CA ILE A 238 -1.95 3.57 -19.54
C ILE A 238 -1.54 3.51 -21.02
N PRO A 239 -2.47 3.23 -21.96
CA PRO A 239 -2.11 3.14 -23.37
C PRO A 239 -1.47 4.43 -23.91
N GLU A 240 -0.49 4.31 -24.81
CA GLU A 240 0.14 5.45 -25.52
C GLU A 240 -0.87 6.29 -26.32
N ASN A 241 -1.96 5.66 -26.73
CA ASN A 241 -3.06 6.29 -27.44
C ASN A 241 -4.31 6.40 -26.55
N ALA A 242 -4.12 6.56 -25.24
CA ALA A 242 -5.23 6.74 -24.31
C ALA A 242 -6.05 7.98 -24.71
N THR A 243 -7.36 7.81 -24.65
CA THR A 243 -8.36 8.82 -24.95
C THR A 243 -9.14 9.05 -23.67
N ASP A 244 -9.43 10.31 -23.37
CA ASP A 244 -10.20 10.68 -22.21
C ASP A 244 -11.57 9.97 -22.16
N ARG A 245 -12.05 9.74 -20.94
CA ARG A 245 -13.36 9.17 -20.60
C ARG A 245 -13.61 7.76 -21.14
N MET A 246 -12.61 7.11 -21.72
CA MET A 246 -12.63 5.68 -21.98
C MET A 246 -12.26 4.90 -20.73
N VAL A 247 -12.93 3.77 -20.53
CA VAL A 247 -12.65 2.88 -19.41
C VAL A 247 -11.43 2.02 -19.73
N TYR A 248 -10.48 2.05 -18.82
CA TYR A 248 -9.29 1.22 -18.80
C TYR A 248 -9.30 0.32 -17.57
N THR A 249 -8.62 -0.83 -17.66
CA THR A 249 -8.58 -1.83 -16.59
C THR A 249 -7.20 -1.88 -15.94
N LEU A 250 -7.16 -2.00 -14.63
CA LEU A 250 -5.98 -2.37 -13.87
C LEU A 250 -5.84 -3.90 -13.84
N ASN A 251 -4.60 -4.40 -13.84
CA ASN A 251 -4.33 -5.82 -13.68
C ASN A 251 -4.08 -6.14 -12.20
N ASN A 252 -4.59 -7.28 -11.75
CA ASN A 252 -4.27 -7.81 -10.43
C ASN A 252 -2.79 -8.17 -10.35
N ASN A 253 -2.14 -7.70 -9.28
CA ASN A 253 -0.72 -7.90 -9.02
C ASN A 253 -0.47 -8.49 -7.61
N SER A 254 -1.49 -9.07 -6.96
CA SER A 254 -1.33 -9.60 -5.60
C SER A 254 -0.38 -10.81 -5.52
N GLY A 255 -0.13 -11.50 -6.64
CA GLY A 255 0.88 -12.54 -6.74
C GLY A 255 2.32 -12.05 -6.55
N SER A 256 2.57 -10.74 -6.52
CA SER A 256 3.88 -10.16 -6.20
C SER A 256 4.08 -9.90 -4.70
N PHE A 257 3.10 -10.17 -3.86
CA PHE A 257 3.16 -9.85 -2.44
C PHE A 257 4.20 -10.69 -1.69
N PRO A 258 4.81 -10.14 -0.62
CA PRO A 258 5.82 -10.85 0.13
C PRO A 258 5.24 -12.06 0.89
N GLU A 259 6.03 -13.13 0.90
CA GLU A 259 5.83 -14.28 1.77
C GLU A 259 7.09 -14.53 2.62
N GLY A 260 6.90 -15.18 3.76
CA GLY A 260 7.98 -15.51 4.69
C GLY A 260 7.76 -16.84 5.41
N THR A 261 8.77 -17.27 6.16
CA THR A 261 8.65 -18.43 7.04
C THR A 261 9.28 -18.14 8.38
N LEU A 262 8.59 -18.47 9.47
CA LEU A 262 9.14 -18.50 10.82
C LEU A 262 9.58 -19.94 11.16
N ARG A 263 10.69 -20.06 11.90
CA ARG A 263 11.11 -21.29 12.58
C ARG A 263 11.54 -21.00 14.01
N ILE A 264 11.04 -21.79 14.96
CA ILE A 264 11.41 -21.80 16.37
C ILE A 264 12.28 -23.03 16.60
N ASN A 265 13.48 -22.84 17.16
CA ASN A 265 14.47 -23.89 17.39
C ASN A 265 14.72 -24.11 18.89
#